data_AF-A0A915TZQ6-F1
#
_entry.id   AF-A0A915TZQ6-F1
#
_cell.length_a   1.000
_cell.length_b   1.000
_cell.length_c   1.000
_cell.angle_alpha   90.00
_cell.angle_beta   90.00
_cell.angle_gamma   90.00
#
_symmetry.space_group_name_H-M   'P 1'
#
loop_
_entity.id
_entity.type
_entity.pdbx_description
1 polymer ?
#
loop_
_entity_poly.entity_id
_entity_poly.type
_entity_poly.pdbx_seq_one_letter_code
_entity_poly.pdbx_strand_id
1 'polypeptide(L)'
;MIALLDYGAGNVRSVINAIEKLGETVQPVTTAEDISRAGRLVFPGVGSFGAMMENLHAKGFVEPLQAHLRAGKPFLGICLGLQALFEESEETPGFAGSGLFPAG
;
A
#
# COMPACT_ATOMS: atom_id res chain seq x y z
N MET A 1 -5.06 -11.99 -10.85
CA MET A 1 -3.97 -10.99 -10.98
C MET A 1 -4.07 -10.00 -9.84
N ILE A 2 -2.98 -9.82 -9.11
CA ILE A 2 -2.89 -9.02 -7.88
C ILE A 2 -1.87 -7.90 -8.13
N ALA A 3 -2.29 -6.66 -7.94
CA ALA A 3 -1.38 -5.52 -8.00
C ALA A 3 -0.52 -5.49 -6.73
N LEU A 4 0.79 -5.36 -6.86
CA LEU A 4 1.73 -5.28 -5.75
C LEU A 4 2.37 -3.90 -5.70
N LEU A 5 2.04 -3.15 -4.65
CA LEU A 5 2.60 -1.83 -4.40
C LEU A 5 3.96 -1.96 -3.72
N ASP A 6 5.04 -1.69 -4.44
CA ASP A 6 6.40 -1.71 -3.89
C ASP A 6 6.95 -0.28 -3.74
N TYR A 7 7.30 0.09 -2.52
CA TYR A 7 7.94 1.38 -2.21
C TYR A 7 9.45 1.26 -1.93
N GLY A 8 10.03 0.07 -2.13
CA GLY A 8 11.46 -0.18 -2.03
C GLY A 8 11.94 -0.65 -0.66
N ALA A 9 11.02 -0.95 0.27
CA ALA A 9 11.36 -1.46 1.59
C ALA A 9 10.60 -2.75 1.90
N GLY A 10 11.34 -3.86 2.04
CA GLY A 10 10.83 -5.11 2.58
C GLY A 10 11.11 -6.35 1.76
N ASN A 11 10.53 -7.47 2.21
CA ASN A 11 10.71 -8.77 1.58
C ASN A 11 9.66 -9.01 0.48
N VAL A 12 9.68 -8.14 -0.52
CA VAL A 12 8.79 -8.16 -1.69
C VAL A 12 8.85 -9.51 -2.41
N ARG A 13 10.04 -10.11 -2.48
CA ARG A 13 10.26 -11.41 -3.14
C ARG A 13 9.50 -12.55 -2.45
N SER A 14 9.46 -12.59 -1.13
CA SER A 14 8.65 -13.61 -0.43
C SER A 14 7.16 -13.43 -0.65
N VAL A 15 6.67 -12.20 -0.75
CA VAL A 15 5.26 -11.92 -1.04
C VAL A 15 4.91 -12.37 -2.46
N ILE A 16 5.77 -12.06 -3.44
CA ILE A 16 5.61 -12.54 -4.82
C ILE A 16 5.54 -14.06 -4.86
N ASN A 17 6.53 -14.74 -4.27
CA ASN A 17 6.57 -16.20 -4.24
C ASN A 17 5.33 -16.81 -3.57
N ALA A 18 4.81 -16.18 -2.51
CA ALA A 18 3.60 -16.65 -1.83
C ALA A 18 2.35 -16.52 -2.72
N ILE A 19 2.21 -15.38 -3.41
CA ILE A 19 1.11 -15.16 -4.35
C ILE A 19 1.18 -16.16 -5.52
N GLU A 20 2.37 -16.36 -6.10
CA GLU A 20 2.59 -17.30 -7.20
C GLU A 20 2.32 -18.75 -6.77
N LYS A 21 2.70 -19.12 -5.54
CA LYS A 21 2.43 -20.46 -4.98
C LYS A 21 0.94 -20.72 -4.78
N LEU A 22 0.13 -19.68 -4.62
CA LEU A 22 -1.33 -19.76 -4.57
C LEU A 22 -1.97 -19.83 -5.98
N GLY A 23 -1.17 -19.80 -7.05
CA GLY A 23 -1.64 -19.86 -8.44
C GLY A 23 -2.08 -18.50 -9.00
N GLU A 24 -1.77 -17.40 -8.32
CA GLU A 24 -2.10 -16.04 -8.76
C GLU A 24 -0.90 -15.35 -9.40
N THR A 25 -1.16 -14.41 -10.31
CA THR A 25 -0.10 -13.60 -10.96
C THR A 25 0.04 -12.25 -10.29
N VAL A 26 1.28 -11.81 -10.08
CA VAL A 26 1.59 -10.47 -9.55
C VAL A 26 1.81 -9.48 -10.70
N GLN A 27 1.21 -8.30 -10.59
CA GLN A 27 1.54 -7.13 -11.39
C GLN A 27 2.19 -6.07 -10.49
N PRO A 28 3.46 -5.70 -10.72
CA PRO A 28 4.08 -4.62 -9.97
C PRO A 28 3.41 -3.29 -10.32
N VAL A 29 3.09 -2.50 -9.29
CA VAL A 29 2.61 -1.12 -9.45
C VAL A 29 3.80 -0.23 -9.72
N THR A 30 3.77 0.47 -10.85
CA THR A 30 4.80 1.45 -11.23
C THR A 30 4.24 2.86 -11.41
N THR A 31 2.92 2.97 -11.57
CA THR A 31 2.21 4.23 -11.79
C THR A 31 0.96 4.34 -10.92
N ALA A 32 0.47 5.58 -10.74
CA ALA A 32 -0.81 5.85 -10.08
C ALA A 32 -2.00 5.17 -10.79
N GLU A 33 -1.90 4.98 -12.10
CA GLU A 33 -2.96 4.36 -12.90
C GLU A 33 -3.04 2.84 -12.65
N ASP A 34 -1.91 2.18 -12.37
CA ASP A 34 -1.89 0.76 -11.97
C ASP A 34 -2.72 0.53 -10.70
N ILE A 35 -2.63 1.44 -9.72
CA ILE A 35 -3.43 1.40 -8.49
C ILE A 35 -4.91 1.59 -8.81
N SER A 36 -5.22 2.59 -9.63
CA SER A 36 -6.61 2.92 -9.99
C SER A 36 -7.31 1.76 -10.71
N ARG A 37 -6.58 1.04 -11.57
CA ARG A 37 -7.06 -0.12 -12.32
C ARG A 37 -7.02 -1.42 -11.53
N ALA A 38 -6.32 -1.46 -10.39
CA ALA A 38 -6.22 -2.66 -9.58
C ALA A 38 -7.62 -3.12 -9.10
N GLY A 39 -7.92 -4.40 -9.33
CA GLY A 39 -9.08 -5.07 -8.73
C GLY A 39 -8.78 -5.63 -7.33
N ARG A 40 -7.51 -5.97 -7.07
CA ARG A 40 -6.98 -6.43 -5.78
C ARG A 40 -5.59 -5.84 -5.62
N LEU A 41 -5.30 -5.26 -4.46
CA LEU A 41 -4.03 -4.59 -4.19
C LEU A 41 -3.39 -5.19 -2.93
N VAL A 42 -2.11 -5.53 -3.01
CA VAL A 42 -1.28 -5.95 -1.88
C VAL A 42 -0.20 -4.91 -1.67
N PHE A 43 -0.07 -4.44 -0.43
CA PHE A 43 0.93 -3.46 -0.05
C PHE A 43 1.80 -3.98 1.09
N PRO A 44 2.94 -4.61 0.78
CA PRO A 44 3.91 -4.99 1.80
C PRO A 44 4.75 -3.79 2.23
N GLY A 45 4.88 -3.57 3.54
CA GLY A 45 5.77 -2.53 4.05
C GLY A 45 6.56 -2.89 5.29
N VAL A 46 7.84 -2.54 5.29
CA VAL A 46 8.75 -2.58 6.45
C VAL A 46 9.53 -1.26 6.53
N GLY A 47 10.03 -0.88 7.71
CA GLY A 47 10.72 0.41 7.90
C GLY A 47 9.97 1.35 8.84
N SER A 48 9.79 2.62 8.46
CA SER A 48 9.03 3.61 9.24
C SER A 48 7.86 4.19 8.44
N PHE A 49 6.81 4.59 9.15
CA PHE A 49 5.61 5.19 8.57
C PHE A 49 5.91 6.45 7.74
N GLY A 50 6.73 7.36 8.27
CA GLY A 50 7.10 8.60 7.58
C GLY A 50 7.77 8.36 6.23
N ALA A 51 8.76 7.45 6.17
CA ALA A 51 9.45 7.12 4.92
C ALA A 51 8.51 6.49 3.87
N MET A 52 7.55 5.68 4.32
CA MET A 52 6.51 5.13 3.46
C MET A 52 5.62 6.25 2.90
N MET A 53 5.10 7.13 3.75
CA MET A 53 4.23 8.22 3.34
C MET A 53 4.93 9.20 2.41
N GLU A 54 6.17 9.60 2.71
CA GLU A 54 6.98 10.44 1.81
C GLU A 54 7.13 9.80 0.42
N ASN A 55 7.39 8.49 0.34
CA ASN A 55 7.52 7.78 -0.94
C ASN A 55 6.19 7.75 -1.71
N LEU A 56 5.08 7.49 -1.02
CA LEU A 56 3.75 7.47 -1.62
C LEU A 56 3.34 8.85 -2.14
N HIS A 57 3.61 9.91 -1.37
CA HIS A 57 3.39 11.29 -1.79
C HIS A 57 4.26 11.65 -3.00
N ALA A 58 5.56 11.35 -2.95
CA ALA A 58 6.49 11.64 -4.04
C ALA A 58 6.10 10.93 -5.35
N LYS A 59 5.48 9.74 -5.25
CA LYS A 59 4.99 8.97 -6.40
C LYS A 59 3.55 9.30 -6.82
N GLY A 60 2.84 10.15 -6.07
CA GLY A 60 1.42 10.46 -6.33
C GLY A 60 0.51 9.25 -6.16
N PHE A 61 0.84 8.35 -5.24
CA PHE A 61 0.10 7.10 -5.00
C PHE A 61 -0.95 7.24 -3.89
N VAL A 62 -0.92 8.32 -3.11
CA VAL A 62 -1.83 8.54 -1.98
C VAL A 62 -3.28 8.64 -2.43
N GLU A 63 -3.60 9.52 -3.37
CA GLU A 63 -4.99 9.70 -3.84
C GLU A 63 -5.55 8.44 -4.53
N PRO A 64 -4.83 7.77 -5.45
CA PRO A 64 -5.28 6.51 -6.03
C PRO A 64 -5.50 5.40 -5.00
N LEU A 65 -4.62 5.30 -3.99
CA LEU A 65 -4.73 4.32 -2.93
C LEU A 65 -5.95 4.58 -2.06
N GLN A 66 -6.16 5.83 -1.64
CA GLN A 66 -7.36 6.26 -0.92
C GLN A 66 -8.64 5.96 -1.73
N ALA A 67 -8.65 6.26 -3.03
CA ALA A 67 -9.78 5.95 -3.90
C ALA A 67 -10.06 4.44 -4.01
N HIS A 68 -9.02 3.61 -4.13
CA HIS A 68 -9.14 2.16 -4.16
C HIS A 68 -9.79 1.62 -2.89
N LEU A 69 -9.35 2.11 -1.72
CA LEU A 69 -9.87 1.69 -0.43
C LEU A 69 -11.31 2.18 -0.21
N ARG A 70 -11.63 3.44 -0.55
CA ARG A 70 -12.99 3.99 -0.46
C ARG A 70 -13.97 3.27 -1.38
N ALA A 71 -13.50 2.75 -2.51
CA ALA A 71 -14.30 1.91 -3.41
C ALA A 71 -14.59 0.51 -2.85
N GLY A 72 -14.08 0.17 -1.66
CA GLY A 72 -14.29 -1.15 -1.03
C GLY A 72 -13.58 -2.28 -1.77
N LYS A 73 -12.60 -1.96 -2.62
CA LYS A 73 -11.86 -2.96 -3.38
C LYS A 73 -10.93 -3.74 -2.45
N PRO A 74 -10.72 -5.05 -2.69
CA PRO A 74 -9.83 -5.86 -1.89
C PRO A 74 -8.43 -5.23 -1.75
N PHE A 75 -8.00 -5.06 -0.51
CA PHE A 75 -6.71 -4.53 -0.12
C PHE A 75 -6.11 -5.37 1.00
N LEU A 76 -4.82 -5.71 0.89
CA LEU A 76 -4.06 -6.39 1.93
C LEU A 76 -2.79 -5.58 2.23
N GLY A 77 -2.80 -4.87 3.36
CA GLY A 77 -1.61 -4.26 3.93
C GLY A 77 -0.85 -5.26 4.79
N ILE A 78 0.46 -5.41 4.59
CA ILE A 78 1.32 -6.29 5.41
C ILE A 78 2.29 -5.42 6.20
N CYS A 79 2.30 -5.60 7.52
CA CYS A 79 3.11 -4.82 8.48
C CYS A 79 2.79 -3.31 8.37
N LEU A 80 3.69 -2.46 7.87
CA LEU A 80 3.41 -1.01 7.77
C LEU A 80 2.37 -0.65 6.71
N GLY A 81 2.11 -1.53 5.75
CA GLY A 81 1.02 -1.32 4.78
C GLY A 81 -0.36 -1.24 5.46
N LEU A 82 -0.50 -1.74 6.68
CA LEU A 82 -1.69 -1.57 7.52
C LEU A 82 -1.72 -0.15 8.14
N GLN A 83 -0.57 0.41 8.50
CA GLN A 83 -0.49 1.76 9.06
C GLN A 83 -0.90 2.84 8.05
N ALA A 84 -0.74 2.60 6.74
CA ALA A 84 -1.28 3.46 5.68
C ALA A 84 -2.82 3.65 5.75
N LEU A 85 -3.51 2.80 6.52
CA LEU A 85 -4.96 2.88 6.73
C LEU A 85 -5.36 3.89 7.83
N PHE A 86 -4.41 4.35 8.65
CA PHE A 86 -4.66 5.25 9.77
C PHE A 86 -4.60 6.71 9.35
N GLU A 87 -5.28 7.57 10.09
CA GLU A 87 -5.39 9.00 9.81
C GLU A 87 -4.09 9.75 10.11
N GLU A 88 -3.38 9.41 11.18
CA GLU A 88 -2.08 9.95 11.54
C GLU A 88 -1.24 8.89 12.29
N SER A 89 0.05 9.15 12.46
CA SER A 89 0.93 8.35 13.33
C SER A 89 1.69 9.29 14.27
N GLU A 90 1.77 8.96 15.56
CA GLU A 90 2.58 9.69 16.54
C GLU A 90 4.06 9.77 16.13
N GLU A 91 4.54 8.84 15.32
CA GLU A 91 5.92 8.82 14.81
C GLU A 91 6.17 9.83 13.68
N THR A 92 5.14 10.40 13.05
CA THR A 92 5.33 11.38 11.97
C THR A 92 4.19 12.42 11.93
N PRO A 93 4.25 13.45 12.80
CA PRO A 93 3.27 14.54 12.80
C PRO A 93 3.23 15.25 11.44
N GLY A 94 2.06 15.33 10.81
CA GLY A 94 1.83 16.10 9.58
C GLY A 94 1.59 15.30 8.29
N PHE A 95 1.72 13.97 8.31
CA PHE A 95 1.33 13.11 7.19
C PHE A 95 0.01 12.41 7.47
N ALA A 96 -1.03 12.78 6.73
CA ALA A 96 -2.33 12.13 6.82
C ALA A 96 -2.34 10.85 5.96
N GLY A 97 -2.66 9.70 6.57
CA GLY A 97 -2.85 8.46 5.82
C GLY A 97 -4.21 8.42 5.12
N SER A 98 -4.76 7.23 4.86
CA SER A 98 -6.03 7.13 4.12
C SER A 98 -7.29 7.49 4.93
N GLY A 99 -7.17 7.60 6.26
CA GLY A 99 -8.26 7.98 7.15
C GLY A 99 -9.39 6.94 7.23
N LEU A 100 -9.10 5.66 6.92
CA LEU A 100 -10.08 4.57 7.02
C LEU A 100 -10.23 4.04 8.44
N PHE A 101 -9.19 4.17 9.25
CA PHE A 101 -9.24 3.93 10.68
C PHE A 101 -8.82 5.19 11.44
N PRO A 102 -9.50 5.50 12.57
CA PRO A 102 -9.06 6.59 13.44
C PRO A 102 -7.65 6.29 13.96
N ALA A 103 -6.87 7.36 14.15
CA ALA A 103 -5.62 7.26 14.88
C ALA A 103 -5.86 6.72 16.31
N GLY A 104 -4.95 5.87 16.78
CA GLY A 104 -5.01 5.25 18.10
C GLY A 104 -4.05 5.92 19.07
#